data_AF-A0A521B6N2-F1
#
_entry.id   AF-A0A521B6N2-F1
#
_cell.length_a   1.000
_cell.length_b   1.000
_cell.length_c   1.000
_cell.angle_alpha   90.00
_cell.angle_beta   90.00
_cell.angle_gamma   90.00
#
_symmetry.space_group_name_H-M   'P 1'
#
loop_
_entity.id
_entity.type
_entity.pdbx_description
1 polymer ?
#
loop_
_entity_poly.entity_id
_entity_poly.type
_entity_poly.pdbx_seq_one_letter_code
_entity_poly.pdbx_strand_id
1 'polypeptide(L)'
;MAIVVGIAVFFLELEIDFSVAYNDYYSAVRNWGSLSELYKLANQLISTGRETIFDTMRIQIIFTIFFLFAEGYLFKLLKFPSIYSIVLNILLLGTYIQLIFMVIVAILEYFDRRKEVFLVTFSFAFLNLTLTYLTINLGPYYYGYGFVYSLLISSLLGIYILRGFLRDIHYRTFVLFDK
;
A
#
# COMPACT_ATOMS: atom_id res chain seq x y z
N MET A 1 12.65 -9.81 -5.89
CA MET A 1 13.74 -8.84 -6.10
C MET A 1 13.21 -7.45 -6.42
N ALA A 2 12.27 -7.29 -7.36
CA ALA A 2 11.72 -5.97 -7.73
C ALA A 2 11.01 -5.20 -6.58
N ILE A 3 10.46 -5.90 -5.58
CA ILE A 3 9.73 -5.26 -4.47
C ILE A 3 10.63 -4.65 -3.39
N VAL A 4 11.87 -5.14 -3.24
CA VAL A 4 12.74 -4.79 -2.10
C VAL A 4 13.06 -3.30 -2.11
N VAL A 5 13.26 -2.74 -3.30
CA VAL A 5 13.57 -1.32 -3.46
C VAL A 5 12.37 -0.46 -3.08
N GLY A 6 11.17 -0.81 -3.57
CA GLY A 6 9.94 -0.10 -3.20
C GLY A 6 9.64 -0.17 -1.71
N ILE A 7 9.84 -1.32 -1.07
CA ILE A 7 9.68 -1.47 0.39
C ILE A 7 10.69 -0.60 1.14
N ALA A 8 11.96 -0.57 0.71
CA ALA A 8 13.00 0.22 1.38
C ALA A 8 12.72 1.72 1.33
N VAL A 9 12.31 2.22 0.16
CA VAL A 9 11.90 3.62 -0.03
C VAL A 9 10.66 3.94 0.79
N PHE A 10 9.64 3.08 0.71
CA PHE A 10 8.43 3.22 1.51
C PHE A 10 8.74 3.32 3.01
N PHE A 11 9.57 2.41 3.53
CA PHE A 11 9.93 2.40 4.94
C PHE A 11 10.67 3.69 5.34
N LEU A 12 11.54 4.20 4.48
CA LEU A 12 12.24 5.46 4.70
C LEU A 12 11.27 6.66 4.74
N GLU A 13 10.36 6.78 3.77
CA GLU A 13 9.36 7.85 3.73
C GLU A 13 8.38 7.77 4.91
N LEU A 14 8.00 6.55 5.31
CA LEU A 14 7.14 6.33 6.48
C LEU A 14 7.84 6.79 7.77
N GLU A 15 9.11 6.41 7.94
CA GLU A 15 9.87 6.66 9.17
C GLU A 15 10.31 8.12 9.31
N ILE A 16 10.63 8.79 8.20
CA ILE A 16 11.17 10.15 8.23
C ILE A 16 10.07 11.19 8.06
N ASP A 17 9.25 11.08 7.01
CA ASP A 17 8.30 12.15 6.68
C ASP A 17 6.98 11.96 7.42
N PHE A 18 6.38 10.77 7.30
CA PHE A 18 5.07 10.51 7.89
C PHE A 18 5.13 10.49 9.42
N SER A 19 6.16 9.87 10.00
CA SER A 19 6.34 9.79 11.45
C SER A 19 6.48 11.16 12.10
N VAL A 20 7.21 12.09 11.47
CA VAL A 20 7.35 13.47 11.98
C VAL A 20 6.01 14.20 11.93
N ALA A 21 5.32 14.17 10.78
CA ALA A 21 4.01 14.82 10.64
C ALA A 21 2.98 14.27 11.64
N TYR A 22 3.02 12.97 11.93
CA TYR A 22 2.16 12.35 12.93
C TYR A 22 2.50 12.84 14.34
N ASN A 23 3.79 12.82 14.71
CA ASN A 23 4.23 13.22 16.03
C ASN A 23 3.92 14.70 16.31
N ASP A 24 4.07 15.57 15.32
CA ASP A 24 3.72 16.99 15.41
C ASP A 24 2.22 17.17 15.69
N TYR A 25 1.37 16.50 14.90
CA TYR A 25 -0.08 16.55 15.09
C TYR A 25 -0.50 16.05 16.48
N TYR A 26 -0.06 14.87 16.89
CA TYR A 26 -0.46 14.30 18.18
C TYR A 26 0.15 15.05 19.37
N SER A 27 1.30 15.69 19.21
CA SER A 27 1.87 16.55 20.26
C SER A 27 1.07 17.83 20.43
N ALA A 28 0.62 18.45 19.32
CA ALA A 28 -0.26 19.61 19.37
C ALA A 28 -1.64 19.27 20.00
N VAL A 29 -2.17 18.07 19.72
CA VAL A 29 -3.41 17.59 20.37
C VAL A 29 -3.23 17.44 21.87
N ARG A 30 -2.09 16.89 22.34
CA ARG A 30 -1.80 16.73 23.78
C ARG A 30 -1.57 18.06 24.51
N ASN A 31 -1.00 19.05 23.82
CA ASN A 31 -0.62 20.34 24.40
C ASN A 31 -1.70 21.42 24.26
N TRP A 32 -2.94 21.05 23.88
CA TRP A 32 -4.04 22.00 23.66
C TRP A 32 -3.69 23.11 22.66
N GLY A 33 -3.05 22.73 21.55
CA GLY A 33 -2.74 23.64 20.45
C GLY A 33 -4.00 24.35 19.93
N SER A 34 -3.81 25.53 19.32
CA SER A 34 -4.94 26.31 18.81
C SER A 34 -5.71 25.55 17.72
N LEU A 35 -7.00 25.84 17.57
CA LEU A 35 -7.85 25.17 16.56
C LEU A 35 -7.27 25.30 15.13
N SER A 36 -6.73 26.47 14.80
CA SER A 36 -6.10 26.73 13.50
C SER A 36 -4.81 25.91 13.31
N GLU A 37 -4.02 25.74 14.37
CA GLU A 37 -2.80 24.93 14.37
C GLU A 37 -3.12 23.44 14.20
N LEU A 38 -4.10 22.91 14.93
CA LEU A 38 -4.55 21.53 14.78
C LEU A 38 -5.06 21.24 13.37
N TYR A 39 -5.81 22.18 12.78
CA TYR A 39 -6.30 22.05 11.40
C TYR A 39 -5.16 22.05 10.38
N LYS A 40 -4.16 22.91 10.57
CA LYS A 40 -2.97 22.97 9.72
C LYS A 40 -2.17 21.66 9.78
N LEU A 41 -1.89 21.17 10.99
CA LEU A 41 -1.12 19.93 11.21
C LEU A 41 -1.88 18.69 10.72
N ALA A 42 -3.20 18.63 10.90
CA ALA A 42 -4.02 17.54 10.36
C ALA A 42 -3.96 17.49 8.83
N ASN A 43 -4.07 18.65 8.15
CA ASN A 43 -3.95 18.70 6.70
C ASN A 43 -2.55 18.33 6.22
N GLN A 44 -1.52 18.75 6.95
CA GLN A 44 -0.13 18.37 6.67
C GLN A 44 0.04 16.86 6.78
N LEU A 45 -0.42 16.23 7.87
CA LEU A 45 -0.39 14.77 8.04
C LEU A 45 -1.10 14.02 6.90
N ILE A 46 -2.28 14.51 6.48
CA ILE A 46 -3.02 13.94 5.36
C ILE A 46 -2.26 14.11 4.04
N SER A 47 -1.62 15.27 3.81
CA SER A 47 -0.82 15.51 2.60
C SER A 47 0.41 14.61 2.57
N THR A 48 1.17 14.56 3.66
CA THR A 48 2.36 13.72 3.79
C THR A 48 2.02 12.25 3.59
N GLY A 49 0.93 11.74 4.19
CA GLY A 49 0.50 10.36 3.94
C GLY A 49 0.14 10.07 2.48
N ARG A 50 -0.41 11.05 1.75
CA ARG A 50 -0.65 10.92 0.29
C ARG A 50 0.65 10.97 -0.49
N GLU A 51 1.56 11.86 -0.13
CA GLU A 51 2.89 11.99 -0.74
C GLU A 51 3.68 10.69 -0.58
N THR A 52 3.72 10.10 0.62
CA THR A 52 4.34 8.77 0.87
C THR A 52 3.78 7.69 -0.06
N ILE A 53 2.46 7.68 -0.31
CA ILE A 53 1.88 6.74 -1.28
C ILE A 53 2.40 7.02 -2.69
N PHE A 54 2.36 8.28 -3.14
CA PHE A 54 2.72 8.64 -4.50
C PHE A 54 4.22 8.51 -4.80
N ASP A 55 5.10 8.87 -3.87
CA ASP A 55 6.54 8.86 -4.06
C ASP A 55 7.10 7.43 -4.06
N THR A 56 6.63 6.61 -3.12
CA THR A 56 6.82 5.15 -3.16
C THR A 56 6.36 4.54 -4.49
N MET A 57 5.16 4.89 -4.97
CA MET A 57 4.64 4.37 -6.25
C MET A 57 5.48 4.82 -7.45
N ARG A 58 5.90 6.09 -7.49
CA ARG A 58 6.76 6.64 -8.55
C ARG A 58 8.10 5.94 -8.63
N ILE A 59 8.73 5.66 -7.49
CA ILE A 59 10.01 4.96 -7.49
C ILE A 59 9.81 3.51 -7.94
N GLN A 60 8.79 2.82 -7.42
CA GLN A 60 8.53 1.43 -7.79
C GLN A 60 8.20 1.26 -9.28
N ILE A 61 7.50 2.21 -9.92
CA ILE A 61 7.16 2.06 -11.35
C ILE A 61 8.41 2.09 -12.23
N ILE A 62 9.42 2.90 -11.88
CA ILE A 62 10.71 2.96 -12.60
C ILE A 62 11.41 1.60 -12.53
N PHE A 63 11.48 0.99 -11.33
CA PHE A 63 12.05 -0.34 -11.18
C PHE A 63 11.25 -1.42 -11.89
N THR A 64 9.92 -1.33 -11.84
CA THR A 64 9.03 -2.28 -12.53
C THR A 64 9.28 -2.24 -14.04
N ILE A 65 9.35 -1.05 -14.64
CA ILE A 65 9.69 -0.85 -16.05
C ILE A 65 11.09 -1.39 -16.36
N PHE A 66 12.08 -1.10 -15.52
CA PHE A 66 13.42 -1.64 -15.69
C PHE A 66 13.45 -3.18 -15.73
N PHE A 67 12.72 -3.84 -14.82
CA PHE A 67 12.60 -5.31 -14.81
C PHE A 67 11.86 -5.86 -16.03
N LEU A 68 10.83 -5.16 -16.53
CA LEU A 68 10.12 -5.53 -17.76
C LEU A 68 11.07 -5.54 -18.97
N PHE A 69 11.94 -4.53 -19.11
CA PHE A 69 12.94 -4.52 -20.19
C PHE A 69 14.06 -5.55 -19.96
N ALA A 70 14.45 -5.80 -18.71
CA ALA A 70 15.49 -6.76 -18.38
C ALA A 70 15.04 -8.22 -18.53
N GLU A 71 13.74 -8.51 -18.56
CA GLU A 71 13.22 -9.88 -18.60
C GLU A 71 13.73 -10.66 -19.80
N GLY A 72 13.79 -10.04 -20.99
CA GLY A 72 14.21 -10.71 -22.21
C GLY A 72 15.68 -11.13 -22.18
N TYR A 73 16.52 -10.38 -21.46
CA TYR A 73 17.91 -10.74 -21.23
C TYR A 73 18.03 -11.85 -20.17
N LEU A 74 17.30 -11.72 -19.05
CA LEU A 74 17.26 -12.71 -17.97
C LEU A 74 16.78 -14.08 -18.45
N PHE A 75 15.74 -14.13 -19.29
CA PHE A 75 15.18 -15.37 -19.81
C PHE A 75 16.12 -16.07 -20.79
N LYS A 76 16.84 -15.31 -21.63
CA LYS A 76 17.88 -15.86 -22.51
C LYS A 76 19.06 -16.41 -21.72
N LEU A 77 19.49 -15.71 -20.67
CA LEU A 77 20.59 -16.13 -19.81
C LEU A 77 20.24 -17.42 -19.03
N LEU A 78 19.01 -17.52 -18.52
CA LEU A 78 18.54 -18.63 -17.68
C LEU A 78 17.92 -19.79 -18.49
N LYS A 79 17.84 -19.67 -19.83
CA LYS A 79 17.23 -20.65 -20.76
C LYS A 79 15.80 -21.07 -20.35
N PHE A 80 15.01 -20.13 -19.84
CA PHE A 80 13.64 -20.45 -19.40
C PHE A 80 12.67 -20.62 -20.58
N PRO A 81 11.68 -21.53 -20.47
CA PRO A 81 10.59 -21.63 -21.42
C PRO A 81 9.78 -20.34 -21.52
N SER A 82 9.36 -19.96 -22.73
CA SER A 82 8.66 -18.68 -22.98
C SER A 82 7.35 -18.49 -22.19
N ILE A 83 6.70 -19.57 -21.75
CA ILE A 83 5.45 -19.48 -20.99
C ILE A 83 5.63 -18.79 -19.63
N TYR A 84 6.83 -18.85 -19.04
CA TYR A 84 7.12 -18.19 -17.77
C TYR A 84 7.24 -16.67 -17.90
N SER A 85 7.45 -16.13 -19.10
CA SER A 85 7.50 -14.67 -19.31
C SER A 85 6.13 -14.04 -19.05
N ILE A 86 5.05 -14.68 -19.47
CA ILE A 86 3.68 -14.23 -19.18
C ILE A 86 3.44 -14.18 -17.67
N VAL A 87 3.79 -15.25 -16.97
CA VAL A 87 3.62 -15.34 -15.51
C VAL A 87 4.48 -14.31 -14.79
N LEU A 88 5.72 -14.07 -15.23
CA LEU A 88 6.60 -13.05 -14.66
C LEU A 88 5.97 -11.66 -14.78
N ASN A 89 5.48 -11.30 -15.97
CA ASN A 89 4.85 -10.00 -16.23
C ASN A 89 3.64 -9.76 -15.30
N ILE A 90 2.77 -10.77 -15.14
CA ILE A 90 1.60 -10.70 -14.25
C ILE A 90 2.04 -10.54 -12.80
N LEU A 91 3.05 -11.30 -12.36
CA LEU A 91 3.56 -11.21 -10.99
C LEU A 91 4.27 -9.88 -10.72
N LEU A 92 4.97 -9.29 -11.69
CA LEU A 92 5.56 -7.95 -11.57
C LEU A 92 4.46 -6.90 -11.34
N LEU A 93 3.36 -6.97 -12.09
CA LEU A 93 2.20 -6.11 -11.88
C LEU A 93 1.55 -6.34 -10.51
N GLY A 94 1.40 -7.60 -10.10
CA GLY A 94 0.89 -7.94 -8.76
C GLY A 94 1.78 -7.37 -7.66
N THR A 95 3.10 -7.46 -7.83
CA THR A 95 4.10 -6.92 -6.89
C THR A 95 3.98 -5.39 -6.75
N TYR A 96 3.71 -4.68 -7.85
CA TYR A 96 3.45 -3.23 -7.81
C TYR A 96 2.21 -2.90 -6.98
N ILE A 97 1.10 -3.62 -7.19
CA ILE A 97 -0.13 -3.44 -6.40
C ILE A 97 0.09 -3.85 -4.94
N GLN A 98 0.90 -4.90 -4.68
CA GLN A 98 1.25 -5.35 -3.34
C GLN A 98 1.95 -4.25 -2.54
N LEU A 99 2.80 -3.44 -3.18
CA LEU A 99 3.44 -2.32 -2.51
C LEU A 99 2.40 -1.29 -2.04
N ILE A 100 1.46 -0.93 -2.91
CA ILE A 100 0.35 -0.02 -2.56
C ILE A 100 -0.44 -0.58 -1.36
N PHE A 101 -0.76 -1.88 -1.40
CA PHE A 101 -1.42 -2.56 -0.30
C PHE A 101 -0.64 -2.42 1.02
N MET A 102 0.67 -2.64 1.00
CA MET A 102 1.52 -2.49 2.18
C MET A 102 1.53 -1.06 2.73
N VAL A 103 1.61 -0.04 1.86
CA VAL A 103 1.56 1.36 2.30
C VAL A 103 0.25 1.66 3.03
N ILE A 104 -0.87 1.20 2.49
CA ILE A 104 -2.19 1.40 3.10
C ILE A 104 -2.27 0.73 4.48
N VAL A 105 -1.83 -0.52 4.57
CA VAL A 105 -1.82 -1.27 5.83
C VAL A 105 -0.95 -0.57 6.87
N ALA A 106 0.25 -0.16 6.50
CA ALA A 106 1.18 0.50 7.40
C ALA A 106 0.65 1.86 7.90
N ILE A 107 0.02 2.67 7.03
CA ILE A 107 -0.63 3.91 7.46
C ILE A 107 -1.76 3.59 8.46
N LEU A 108 -2.60 2.58 8.19
CA LEU A 108 -3.66 2.17 9.12
C LEU A 108 -3.11 1.68 10.46
N GLU A 109 -1.99 0.94 10.45
CA GLU A 109 -1.27 0.51 11.66
C GLU A 109 -0.71 1.69 12.45
N TYR A 110 -0.20 2.72 11.77
CA TYR A 110 0.32 3.92 12.40
C TYR A 110 -0.77 4.66 13.20
N PHE A 111 -2.02 4.59 12.73
CA PHE A 111 -3.20 5.11 13.45
C PHE A 111 -3.84 4.11 14.43
N ASP A 112 -3.17 3.00 14.73
CA ASP A 112 -3.65 1.92 15.61
C ASP A 112 -5.03 1.35 15.20
N ARG A 113 -5.36 1.37 13.91
CA ARG A 113 -6.64 0.92 13.34
C ARG A 113 -6.65 -0.60 13.12
N ARG A 114 -6.39 -1.35 14.19
CA ARG A 114 -6.17 -2.81 14.15
C ARG A 114 -7.31 -3.61 13.54
N LYS A 115 -8.57 -3.18 13.76
CA LYS A 115 -9.75 -3.85 13.21
C LYS A 115 -9.83 -3.70 11.69
N GLU A 116 -9.54 -2.50 11.20
CA GLU A 116 -9.49 -2.16 9.79
C GLU A 116 -8.33 -2.89 9.10
N VAL A 117 -7.14 -2.93 9.73
CA VAL A 117 -5.99 -3.70 9.25
C VAL A 117 -6.34 -5.18 9.15
N PHE A 118 -6.96 -5.76 10.18
CA PHE A 118 -7.41 -7.15 10.16
C PHE A 118 -8.39 -7.40 9.01
N LEU A 119 -9.37 -6.53 8.80
CA LEU A 119 -10.34 -6.67 7.72
C LEU A 119 -9.67 -6.69 6.34
N VAL A 120 -8.75 -5.75 6.08
CA VAL A 120 -8.07 -5.59 4.79
C VAL A 120 -7.08 -6.73 4.51
N THR A 121 -6.34 -7.17 5.54
CA THR A 121 -5.40 -8.30 5.42
C THR A 121 -6.12 -9.64 5.33
N PHE A 122 -7.21 -9.83 6.08
CA PHE A 122 -8.05 -11.01 5.99
C PHE A 122 -8.76 -11.09 4.63
N SER A 123 -9.27 -9.97 4.08
CA SER A 123 -9.86 -9.96 2.75
C SER A 123 -8.83 -10.37 1.70
N PHE A 124 -7.60 -9.88 1.80
CA PHE A 124 -6.51 -10.29 0.91
C PHE A 124 -6.23 -11.78 1.04
N ALA A 125 -6.02 -12.30 2.25
CA ALA A 125 -5.72 -13.71 2.47
C ALA A 125 -6.82 -14.63 1.93
N PHE A 126 -8.09 -14.31 2.23
CA PHE A 126 -9.24 -15.09 1.80
C PHE A 126 -9.43 -15.06 0.27
N LEU A 127 -9.37 -13.87 -0.34
CA LEU A 127 -9.48 -13.73 -1.80
C LEU A 127 -8.31 -14.38 -2.51
N ASN A 128 -7.08 -14.22 -1.99
CA ASN A 128 -5.90 -14.80 -2.59
C ASN A 128 -5.96 -16.33 -2.57
N LEU A 129 -6.37 -16.93 -1.45
CA LEU A 129 -6.53 -18.38 -1.34
C LEU A 129 -7.58 -18.89 -2.34
N THR A 130 -8.76 -18.26 -2.35
CA THR A 130 -9.88 -18.69 -3.21
C THR A 130 -9.57 -18.51 -4.69
N LEU A 131 -9.08 -17.33 -5.09
CA LEU A 131 -8.79 -17.03 -6.49
C LEU A 131 -7.58 -17.81 -6.98
N THR A 132 -6.53 -17.98 -6.16
CA THR A 132 -5.37 -18.78 -6.55
C THR A 132 -5.78 -20.23 -6.78
N TYR A 133 -6.58 -20.81 -5.88
CA TYR A 133 -7.12 -22.16 -6.06
C TYR A 133 -7.89 -22.30 -7.39
N LEU A 134 -8.75 -21.33 -7.73
CA LEU A 134 -9.46 -21.32 -9.01
C LEU A 134 -8.50 -21.21 -10.21
N THR A 135 -7.56 -20.27 -10.17
CA THR A 135 -6.63 -20.04 -11.29
C THR A 135 -5.67 -21.20 -11.54
N ILE A 136 -5.27 -21.94 -10.49
CA ILE A 136 -4.45 -23.13 -10.65
C ILE A 136 -5.20 -24.21 -11.42
N ASN A 137 -6.49 -24.42 -11.12
CA ASN A 137 -7.32 -25.41 -11.81
C ASN A 137 -7.61 -25.05 -13.27
N LEU A 138 -7.60 -23.76 -13.63
CA LEU A 138 -7.78 -23.28 -15.01
C LEU A 138 -6.53 -23.47 -15.89
N GLY A 139 -5.39 -23.81 -15.28
CA GLY A 139 -4.15 -24.16 -15.98
C GLY A 139 -3.08 -23.05 -16.01
N PRO A 140 -1.91 -23.34 -16.61
CA PRO A 140 -0.69 -22.53 -16.45
C PRO A 140 -0.78 -21.09 -16.96
N TYR A 141 -1.66 -20.82 -17.92
CA TYR A 141 -1.86 -19.46 -18.45
C TYR A 141 -2.50 -18.51 -17.44
N TYR A 142 -3.21 -19.03 -16.43
CA TYR A 142 -3.89 -18.22 -15.42
C TYR A 142 -3.07 -18.00 -14.15
N TYR A 143 -1.84 -18.49 -14.11
CA TYR A 143 -0.99 -18.34 -12.93
C TYR A 143 -0.68 -16.86 -12.64
N GLY A 144 -0.77 -16.48 -11.36
CA GLY A 144 -0.55 -15.12 -10.89
C GLY A 144 -1.79 -14.20 -10.96
N TYR A 145 -2.79 -14.50 -11.77
CA TYR A 145 -4.00 -13.66 -11.85
C TYR A 145 -4.77 -13.62 -10.53
N GLY A 146 -4.89 -14.74 -9.82
CA GLY A 146 -5.56 -14.78 -8.52
C GLY A 146 -4.91 -13.87 -7.48
N PHE A 147 -3.58 -13.79 -7.51
CA PHE A 147 -2.79 -12.88 -6.68
C PHE A 147 -3.03 -11.41 -7.06
N VAL A 148 -2.99 -11.07 -8.35
CA VAL A 148 -3.25 -9.71 -8.84
C VAL A 148 -4.65 -9.23 -8.46
N TYR A 149 -5.68 -10.04 -8.71
CA TYR A 149 -7.07 -9.66 -8.44
C TYR A 149 -7.36 -9.56 -6.95
N SER A 150 -6.84 -10.49 -6.13
CA SER A 150 -7.00 -10.41 -4.67
C SER A 150 -6.36 -9.16 -4.09
N LEU A 151 -5.16 -8.79 -4.57
CA LEU A 151 -4.50 -7.54 -4.19
C LEU A 151 -5.28 -6.31 -4.65
N LEU A 152 -5.77 -6.29 -5.89
CA LEU A 152 -6.52 -5.16 -6.42
C LEU A 152 -7.77 -4.90 -5.57
N ILE A 153 -8.58 -5.93 -5.33
CA ILE A 153 -9.81 -5.82 -4.54
C ILE A 153 -9.50 -5.37 -3.12
N SER A 154 -8.50 -5.97 -2.48
CA SER A 154 -8.15 -5.66 -1.09
C SER A 154 -7.52 -4.27 -0.93
N SER A 155 -6.74 -3.82 -1.92
CA SER A 155 -6.18 -2.48 -1.96
C SER A 155 -7.29 -1.43 -2.13
N LEU A 156 -8.27 -1.68 -3.00
CA LEU A 156 -9.43 -0.78 -3.17
C LEU A 156 -10.24 -0.67 -1.87
N LEU A 157 -10.46 -1.79 -1.18
CA LEU A 157 -11.09 -1.80 0.14
C LEU A 157 -10.28 -0.98 1.15
N GLY A 158 -8.96 -1.17 1.18
CA GLY A 158 -8.05 -0.42 2.05
C GLY A 158 -8.08 1.08 1.78
N ILE A 159 -8.02 1.50 0.51
CA ILE A 159 -8.13 2.92 0.11
C ILE A 159 -9.47 3.51 0.55
N TYR A 160 -10.57 2.77 0.39
CA TYR A 160 -11.90 3.22 0.81
C TYR A 160 -11.94 3.48 2.32
N ILE A 161 -11.42 2.55 3.13
CA ILE A 161 -11.35 2.68 4.59
C ILE A 161 -10.43 3.83 5.00
N LEU A 162 -9.24 3.92 4.41
CA LEU A 162 -8.27 4.97 4.70
C LEU A 162 -8.85 6.36 4.37
N ARG A 163 -9.51 6.51 3.22
CA ARG A 163 -10.16 7.77 2.82
C ARG A 163 -11.26 8.18 3.80
N GLY A 164 -12.08 7.22 4.25
CA GLY A 164 -13.09 7.47 5.27
C GLY A 164 -12.46 7.98 6.57
N PHE A 165 -11.42 7.30 7.02
CA PHE A 165 -10.69 7.67 8.24
C PHE A 165 -10.02 9.06 8.14
N LEU A 166 -9.29 9.34 7.06
CA LEU A 166 -8.62 10.64 6.90
C LEU A 166 -9.62 11.81 6.77
N ARG A 167 -10.82 11.57 6.23
CA ARG A 167 -11.89 12.58 6.22
C ARG A 167 -12.43 12.84 7.63
N ASP A 168 -12.58 11.78 8.42
CA ASP A 168 -13.11 11.84 9.77
C ASP A 168 -12.09 12.34 10.80
N ILE A 169 -10.80 12.40 10.47
CA ILE A 169 -9.74 12.98 11.34
C ILE A 169 -10.10 14.40 11.77
N HIS A 170 -10.65 15.21 10.86
CA HIS A 170 -11.10 16.55 11.23
C HIS A 170 -12.33 16.51 12.13
N TYR A 171 -13.24 15.54 12.00
CA TYR A 171 -14.48 15.51 12.77
C TYR A 171 -14.32 14.89 14.17
N ARG A 172 -13.59 13.78 14.27
CA ARG A 172 -13.43 13.01 15.53
C ARG A 172 -12.57 13.72 16.56
N THR A 173 -11.56 14.49 16.15
CA THR A 173 -10.72 15.25 17.08
C THR A 173 -11.48 16.43 17.70
N PHE A 174 -12.61 16.88 17.15
CA PHE A 174 -13.35 18.03 17.72
C PHE A 174 -14.62 17.66 18.48
N VAL A 175 -15.26 16.52 18.18
CA VAL A 175 -16.53 16.15 18.85
C VAL A 175 -16.33 15.36 20.16
N LEU A 176 -15.17 14.72 20.37
CA LEU A 176 -14.90 13.95 21.59
C LEU A 176 -14.28 14.76 22.75
N PHE A 177 -13.82 16.00 22.51
CA PHE A 177 -13.33 16.89 23.58
C PHE A 177 -14.43 17.79 24.16
N ASP A 178 -15.68 17.60 23.75
CA ASP A 178 -16.85 18.34 24.26
C ASP A 178 -17.70 17.50 25.26
N LYS A 179 -17.05 16.59 25.99
CA LYS A 179 -17.65 15.86 27.12
C LYS A 179 -16.71 15.73 28.30
#